data_AF-A0AB73IMY9-F1
#
_entry.id   AF-A0AB73IMY9-F1
#
_cell.length_a   1.000
_cell.length_b   1.000
_cell.length_c   1.000
_cell.angle_alpha   90.00
_cell.angle_beta   90.00
_cell.angle_gamma   90.00
#
_symmetry.space_group_name_H-M   'P 1'
#
loop_
_entity.id
_entity.type
_entity.pdbx_description
1 polymer ?
#
loop_
_entity_poly.entity_id
_entity_poly.type
_entity_poly.pdbx_seq_one_letter_code
_entity_poly.pdbx_strand_id
1 'polypeptide(L)'
;MKYLFDPSPGRRSRRFAIDLSPSDMKLKGNRPRRIYASGRLIKDLFDFANFGEGAIRSRLYRDTKGQASPNVFLNRFGEPWSEKGLCNAYRKLWCPASATQPSLDFKVTSHMLRHTFATLELYAESQTRNLGFALAWVRDRLGHASIATTTVYVHCLDMLGEQLLIQDEREIDALLIAEKSDETKGLHARSGARVRSYRRSHGSLCCMGKNRSGLPSLATSRDNRNTRPAR
;
A
#
# COMPACT_ATOMS: atom_id res chain seq x y z
N MET A 1 1.56 -20.46 17.81
CA MET A 1 1.86 -19.41 16.80
C MET A 1 3.16 -19.75 16.08
N LYS A 2 3.09 -20.43 14.92
CA LYS A 2 4.27 -20.98 14.23
C LYS A 2 5.11 -19.94 13.48
N TYR A 3 4.49 -18.86 13.02
CA TYR A 3 5.11 -17.86 12.14
C TYR A 3 5.57 -16.58 12.84
N LEU A 4 5.29 -16.45 14.13
CA LEU A 4 5.63 -15.26 14.93
C LEU A 4 6.75 -15.59 15.89
N PHE A 5 7.73 -14.70 15.97
CA PHE A 5 8.88 -14.79 16.88
C PHE A 5 9.37 -13.37 17.18
N ASP A 6 10.10 -13.19 18.28
CA ASP A 6 10.76 -11.91 18.58
C ASP A 6 12.12 -11.86 17.86
N PRO A 7 12.28 -11.02 16.80
CA PRO A 7 13.56 -10.86 16.16
C PRO A 7 14.52 -10.04 17.03
N SER A 8 15.74 -10.55 17.19
CA SER A 8 16.82 -9.83 17.86
C SER A 8 17.03 -8.43 17.25
N PRO A 9 17.44 -7.41 18.05
CA PRO A 9 17.51 -6.02 17.59
C PRO A 9 18.27 -5.82 16.27
N GLY A 10 19.43 -6.48 16.11
CA GLY A 10 20.24 -6.40 14.88
C GLY A 10 19.61 -7.03 13.63
N ARG A 11 18.56 -7.84 13.78
CA ARG A 11 17.83 -8.45 12.66
C ARG A 11 16.57 -7.69 12.27
N ARG A 12 16.15 -6.67 13.03
CA ARG A 12 14.90 -5.93 12.78
C ARG A 12 14.90 -5.13 11.47
N SER A 13 16.08 -4.73 10.98
CA SER A 13 16.27 -4.06 9.68
C SER A 13 16.27 -5.02 8.48
N ARG A 14 16.32 -6.34 8.71
CA ARG A 14 16.40 -7.34 7.65
C ARG A 14 15.01 -7.80 7.21
N ARG A 15 14.91 -8.26 5.97
CA ARG A 15 13.76 -9.03 5.48
C ARG A 15 13.91 -10.49 5.88
N PHE A 16 12.84 -11.10 6.35
CA PHE A 16 12.76 -12.51 6.69
C PHE A 16 11.86 -13.23 5.69
N ALA A 17 12.32 -14.38 5.22
CA ALA A 17 11.49 -15.30 4.45
C ALA A 17 10.56 -16.07 5.41
N ILE A 18 9.27 -16.14 5.07
CA ILE A 18 8.26 -16.89 5.80
C ILE A 18 7.57 -17.83 4.81
N ASP A 19 7.70 -19.13 5.04
CA ASP A 19 7.11 -20.17 4.21
C ASP A 19 5.71 -20.53 4.70
N LEU A 20 4.68 -20.01 4.03
CA LEU A 20 3.29 -20.25 4.38
C LEU A 20 2.83 -21.62 3.88
N SER A 21 2.30 -22.43 4.80
CA SER A 21 1.70 -23.73 4.49
C SER A 21 0.16 -23.67 4.47
N PRO A 22 -0.50 -24.34 3.52
CA PRO A 22 -1.96 -24.48 3.52
C PRO A 22 -2.51 -25.29 4.71
N SER A 23 -1.67 -26.11 5.35
CA SER A 23 -2.04 -26.83 6.58
C SER A 23 -2.28 -25.88 7.77
N ASP A 24 -1.63 -24.72 7.76
CA ASP A 24 -1.58 -23.83 8.91
C ASP A 24 -2.53 -22.63 8.76
N MET A 25 -2.90 -22.27 7.53
CA MET A 25 -3.82 -21.17 7.24
C MET A 25 -4.48 -21.31 5.86
N LYS A 26 -5.62 -20.64 5.68
CA LYS A 26 -6.31 -20.59 4.39
C LYS A 26 -5.51 -19.79 3.36
N LEU A 27 -4.99 -20.48 2.35
CA LEU A 27 -4.23 -19.88 1.26
C LEU A 27 -5.04 -19.92 -0.05
N LYS A 28 -4.96 -18.84 -0.86
CA LYS A 28 -5.50 -18.83 -2.23
C LYS A 28 -4.93 -20.02 -3.02
N GLY A 29 -5.83 -20.78 -3.63
CA GLY A 29 -5.50 -21.97 -4.42
C GLY A 29 -4.96 -23.16 -3.61
N ASN A 30 -4.97 -23.09 -2.27
CA ASN A 30 -4.38 -24.10 -1.39
C ASN A 30 -2.90 -24.41 -1.70
N ARG A 31 -2.15 -23.41 -2.19
CA ARG A 31 -0.75 -23.55 -2.59
C ARG A 31 0.20 -22.93 -1.55
N PRO A 32 1.25 -23.66 -1.12
CA PRO A 32 2.28 -23.08 -0.26
C PRO A 32 3.00 -21.95 -0.98
N ARG A 33 3.48 -20.96 -0.22
CA ARG A 33 4.23 -19.84 -0.79
C ARG A 33 5.12 -19.17 0.24
N ARG A 34 6.27 -18.70 -0.24
CA ARG A 34 7.20 -17.88 0.54
C ARG A 34 6.81 -16.41 0.42
N ILE A 35 6.65 -15.73 1.54
CA ILE A 35 6.52 -14.26 1.60
C ILE A 35 7.70 -13.66 2.35
N TYR A 36 7.87 -12.34 2.23
CA TYR A 36 8.90 -11.60 2.96
C TYR A 36 8.26 -10.54 3.83
N ALA A 37 8.70 -10.46 5.08
CA ALA A 37 8.30 -9.43 6.02
C ALA A 37 9.55 -8.77 6.62
N SER A 38 9.47 -7.48 6.91
CA SER A 38 10.55 -6.81 7.64
C SER A 38 10.60 -7.32 9.08
N GLY A 39 11.79 -7.34 9.67
CA GLY A 39 11.94 -7.71 11.07
C GLY A 39 11.16 -6.78 12.02
N ARG A 40 11.03 -5.50 11.67
CA ARG A 40 10.14 -4.57 12.39
C ARG A 40 8.69 -5.05 12.38
N LEU A 41 8.15 -5.38 11.20
CA LEU A 41 6.77 -5.88 11.10
C LEU A 41 6.57 -7.17 11.90
N ILE A 42 7.54 -8.09 11.87
CA ILE A 42 7.48 -9.32 12.66
C ILE A 42 7.49 -9.01 14.16
N LYS A 43 8.32 -8.07 14.61
CA LYS A 43 8.33 -7.60 16.00
C LYS A 43 6.98 -7.00 16.40
N ASP A 44 6.42 -6.12 15.57
CA ASP A 44 5.15 -5.47 15.85
C ASP A 44 4.01 -6.50 15.92
N LEU A 45 4.01 -7.52 15.06
CA LEU A 45 3.05 -8.62 15.14
C LEU A 45 3.25 -9.51 16.37
N PHE A 46 4.51 -9.78 16.74
CA PHE A 46 4.83 -10.50 17.96
C PHE A 46 4.35 -9.72 19.19
N ASP A 47 4.58 -8.42 19.23
CA ASP A 47 4.15 -7.57 20.34
C ASP A 47 2.64 -7.46 20.42
N PHE A 48 1.98 -7.26 19.28
CA PHE A 48 0.53 -7.28 19.22
C PHE A 48 -0.06 -8.60 19.75
N ALA A 49 0.55 -9.73 19.41
CA ALA A 49 0.06 -11.05 19.81
C ALA A 49 0.26 -11.32 21.32
N ASN A 50 1.33 -10.80 21.91
CA ASN A 50 1.72 -11.11 23.30
C ASN A 50 1.38 -10.01 24.31
N PHE A 51 1.14 -8.77 23.85
CA PHE A 51 0.87 -7.62 24.71
C PHE A 51 -0.35 -6.82 24.26
N GLY A 52 -0.88 -5.99 25.17
CA GLY A 52 -1.98 -5.06 24.90
C GLY A 52 -3.26 -5.74 24.37
N GLU A 53 -3.89 -5.12 23.38
CA GLU A 53 -5.18 -5.52 22.81
C GLU A 53 -5.20 -6.97 22.29
N GLY A 54 -4.15 -7.43 21.60
CA GLY A 54 -4.16 -8.78 21.03
C GLY A 54 -4.05 -9.87 22.09
N ALA A 55 -3.29 -9.63 23.17
CA ALA A 55 -3.24 -10.52 24.33
C ALA A 55 -4.58 -10.56 25.08
N ILE A 56 -5.21 -9.39 25.29
CA ILE A 56 -6.54 -9.27 25.93
C ILE A 56 -7.57 -10.06 25.13
N ARG A 57 -7.62 -9.89 23.80
CA ARG A 57 -8.58 -10.59 22.93
C ARG A 57 -8.31 -12.10 22.86
N SER A 58 -7.03 -12.50 22.89
CA SER A 58 -6.65 -13.92 22.94
C SER A 58 -7.07 -14.58 24.25
N ARG A 59 -6.97 -13.85 25.37
CA ARG A 59 -7.51 -14.29 26.67
C ARG A 59 -9.03 -14.42 26.61
N LEU A 60 -9.74 -13.42 26.09
CA LEU A 60 -11.19 -13.47 25.95
C LEU A 60 -11.66 -14.67 25.11
N TYR A 61 -10.96 -14.98 24.01
CA TYR A 61 -11.23 -16.19 23.23
C TYR A 61 -11.07 -17.45 24.07
N ARG A 62 -9.95 -17.56 24.82
CA ARG A 62 -9.66 -18.73 25.66
C ARG A 62 -10.70 -18.90 26.76
N ASP A 63 -11.10 -17.81 27.41
CA ASP A 63 -12.09 -17.84 28.48
C ASP A 63 -13.46 -18.28 27.93
N THR A 64 -13.76 -17.96 26.66
CA THR A 64 -15.02 -18.32 26.00
C THR A 64 -15.02 -19.72 25.38
N LYS A 65 -13.89 -20.17 24.81
CA LYS A 65 -13.77 -21.42 24.02
C LYS A 65 -13.01 -22.53 24.75
N GLY A 66 -12.43 -22.25 25.92
CA GLY A 66 -11.64 -23.20 26.70
C GLY A 66 -10.26 -23.54 26.10
N GLN A 67 -9.86 -22.92 24.99
CA GLN A 67 -8.61 -23.24 24.29
C GLN A 67 -7.93 -21.99 23.70
N ALA A 68 -6.64 -22.09 23.40
CA ALA A 68 -5.91 -21.02 22.73
C ALA A 68 -6.43 -20.78 21.31
N SER A 69 -6.52 -19.51 20.90
CA SER A 69 -6.91 -19.15 19.54
C SER A 69 -5.87 -19.62 18.52
N PRO A 70 -6.29 -20.27 17.41
CA PRO A 70 -5.39 -20.53 16.28
C PRO A 70 -5.09 -19.26 15.46
N ASN A 71 -5.87 -18.19 15.63
CA ASN A 71 -5.76 -16.94 14.88
C ASN A 71 -5.09 -15.84 15.70
N VAL A 72 -4.17 -15.10 15.07
CA VAL A 72 -3.49 -13.94 15.69
C VAL A 72 -4.43 -12.74 15.80
N PHE A 73 -5.20 -12.46 14.76
CA PHE A 73 -6.09 -11.30 14.72
C PHE A 73 -7.50 -11.68 15.15
N LEU A 74 -7.89 -11.18 16.32
CA LEU A 74 -9.23 -11.32 16.87
C LEU A 74 -9.93 -9.96 16.91
N ASN A 75 -11.25 -9.99 16.79
CA ASN A 75 -12.09 -8.82 16.91
C ASN A 75 -12.26 -8.43 18.40
N ARG A 76 -12.99 -7.34 18.67
CA ARG A 76 -13.19 -6.83 20.03
C ARG A 76 -13.88 -7.80 20.99
N PHE A 77 -14.56 -8.81 20.47
CA PHE A 77 -15.24 -9.85 21.23
C PHE A 77 -14.37 -11.11 21.40
N GLY A 78 -13.10 -11.05 21.01
CA GLY A 78 -12.22 -12.21 21.03
C GLY A 78 -12.49 -13.21 19.91
N GLU A 79 -13.43 -12.97 19.01
CA GLU A 79 -13.76 -13.90 17.93
C GLU A 79 -12.93 -13.63 16.65
N PRO A 80 -12.74 -14.63 15.76
CA PRO A 80 -12.08 -14.42 14.47
C PRO A 80 -12.76 -13.34 13.64
N TRP A 81 -11.97 -12.61 12.84
CA TRP A 81 -12.53 -11.65 11.89
C TRP A 81 -13.27 -12.36 10.75
N SER A 82 -14.50 -11.94 10.49
CA SER A 82 -15.21 -12.28 9.27
C SER A 82 -14.77 -11.37 8.12
N GLU A 83 -14.96 -11.82 6.88
CA GLU A 83 -14.66 -11.02 5.69
C GLU A 83 -15.46 -9.71 5.67
N LYS A 84 -16.76 -9.78 6.00
CA LYS A 84 -17.61 -8.60 6.15
C LYS A 84 -17.13 -7.67 7.26
N GLY A 85 -16.69 -8.24 8.39
CA GLY A 85 -16.12 -7.49 9.51
C GLY A 85 -14.86 -6.71 9.10
N LEU A 86 -13.96 -7.36 8.36
CA LEU A 86 -12.75 -6.74 7.86
C LEU A 86 -13.06 -5.63 6.84
N CYS A 87 -13.94 -5.88 5.87
CA CYS A 87 -14.39 -4.87 4.91
C CYS A 87 -15.02 -3.66 5.60
N ASN A 88 -15.82 -3.88 6.65
CA ASN A 88 -16.37 -2.80 7.45
C ASN A 88 -15.29 -2.02 8.21
N ALA A 89 -14.26 -2.68 8.74
CA ALA A 89 -13.14 -2.00 9.38
C ALA A 89 -12.40 -1.08 8.40
N TYR A 90 -12.12 -1.54 7.19
CA TYR A 90 -11.54 -0.70 6.12
C TYR A 90 -12.44 0.46 5.73
N ARG A 91 -13.75 0.24 5.63
CA ARG A 91 -14.72 1.29 5.28
C ARG A 91 -14.72 2.44 6.29
N LYS A 92 -14.48 2.18 7.58
CA LYS A 92 -14.39 3.23 8.60
C LYS A 92 -13.23 4.20 8.37
N LEU A 93 -12.19 3.79 7.64
CA LEU A 93 -11.02 4.64 7.39
C LEU A 93 -11.30 5.76 6.38
N TRP A 94 -12.22 5.54 5.45
CA TRP A 94 -12.42 6.45 4.31
C TRP A 94 -13.87 6.90 4.07
N CYS A 95 -14.86 6.20 4.63
CA CYS A 95 -16.27 6.51 4.36
C CYS A 95 -16.74 7.66 5.28
N PRO A 96 -17.18 8.81 4.74
CA PRO A 96 -17.65 9.94 5.55
C PRO A 96 -18.90 9.61 6.38
N ALA A 97 -19.70 8.64 5.96
CA ALA A 97 -20.89 8.17 6.68
C ALA A 97 -20.57 7.18 7.82
N SER A 98 -19.29 6.99 8.17
CA SER A 98 -18.87 6.19 9.32
C SER A 98 -19.11 6.95 10.63
N ALA A 99 -19.31 6.23 11.73
CA ALA A 99 -19.46 6.82 13.08
C ALA A 99 -18.20 7.55 13.59
N THR A 100 -17.11 7.50 12.83
CA THR A 100 -15.81 8.10 13.13
C THR A 100 -15.38 8.97 11.96
N GLN A 101 -14.77 10.12 12.23
CA GLN A 101 -14.20 10.98 11.19
C GLN A 101 -13.24 10.13 10.32
N PRO A 102 -13.41 10.11 8.98
CA PRO A 102 -12.53 9.34 8.11
C PRO A 102 -11.12 9.92 8.17
N SER A 103 -10.12 9.03 8.23
CA SER A 103 -8.70 9.41 8.21
C SER A 103 -8.16 9.55 6.78
N LEU A 104 -8.89 9.02 5.79
CA LEU A 104 -8.53 9.02 4.39
C LEU A 104 -9.64 9.65 3.57
N ASP A 105 -9.28 10.42 2.55
CA ASP A 105 -10.17 11.06 1.60
C ASP A 105 -10.48 10.17 0.37
N PHE A 106 -9.82 9.02 0.26
CA PHE A 106 -10.01 8.06 -0.84
C PHE A 106 -10.38 6.67 -0.36
N LYS A 107 -11.12 5.94 -1.20
CA LYS A 107 -11.53 4.57 -0.93
C LYS A 107 -10.32 3.64 -0.81
N VAL A 108 -10.25 2.88 0.29
CA VAL A 108 -9.25 1.83 0.51
C VAL A 108 -9.92 0.50 0.80
N THR A 109 -9.37 -0.56 0.20
CA THR A 109 -9.77 -1.95 0.43
C THR A 109 -8.54 -2.84 0.53
N SER A 110 -8.69 -4.02 1.14
CA SER A 110 -7.62 -5.03 1.20
C SER A 110 -7.14 -5.48 -0.18
N HIS A 111 -8.03 -5.51 -1.19
CA HIS A 111 -7.66 -5.85 -2.56
C HIS A 111 -6.80 -4.76 -3.22
N MET A 112 -7.08 -3.49 -2.95
CA MET A 112 -6.24 -2.38 -3.41
C MET A 112 -4.85 -2.43 -2.78
N LEU A 113 -4.76 -2.66 -1.47
CA LEU A 113 -3.45 -2.83 -0.80
C LEU A 113 -2.66 -4.00 -1.37
N ARG A 114 -3.34 -5.10 -1.73
CA ARG A 114 -2.71 -6.23 -2.41
C ARG A 114 -2.16 -5.84 -3.79
N HIS A 115 -2.89 -5.02 -4.55
CA HIS A 115 -2.40 -4.48 -5.82
C HIS A 115 -1.19 -3.57 -5.62
N THR A 116 -1.23 -2.67 -4.64
CA THR A 116 -0.09 -1.80 -4.29
C THR A 116 1.15 -2.61 -3.91
N PHE A 117 0.99 -3.67 -3.11
CA PHE A 117 2.11 -4.57 -2.80
C PHE A 117 2.67 -5.24 -4.06
N ALA A 118 1.80 -5.72 -4.94
CA ALA A 118 2.20 -6.40 -6.16
C ALA A 118 2.98 -5.48 -7.12
N THR A 119 2.51 -4.24 -7.32
CA THR A 119 3.16 -3.27 -8.21
C THR A 119 4.51 -2.84 -7.66
N LEU A 120 4.63 -2.59 -6.35
CA LEU A 120 5.88 -2.21 -5.71
C LEU A 120 6.94 -3.34 -5.75
N GLU A 121 6.54 -4.59 -5.47
CA GLU A 121 7.47 -5.72 -5.57
C GLU A 121 7.86 -6.01 -7.04
N LEU A 122 6.91 -5.88 -7.98
CA LEU A 122 7.21 -6.05 -9.40
C LEU A 122 8.25 -5.04 -9.85
N TYR A 123 8.06 -3.76 -9.50
CA TYR A 123 8.98 -2.68 -9.83
C TYR A 123 10.36 -2.92 -9.21
N ALA A 124 10.43 -3.21 -7.91
CA ALA A 124 11.71 -3.44 -7.23
C ALA A 124 12.51 -4.61 -7.84
N GLU A 125 11.84 -5.72 -8.17
CA GLU A 125 12.50 -6.87 -8.79
C GLU A 125 12.83 -6.63 -10.26
N SER A 126 12.04 -5.83 -11.00
CA SER A 126 12.35 -5.49 -12.39
C SER A 126 13.56 -4.57 -12.50
N GLN A 127 13.83 -3.72 -11.50
CA GLN A 127 15.03 -2.88 -11.46
C GLN A 127 16.32 -3.68 -11.18
N THR A 128 16.22 -4.80 -10.46
CA THR A 128 17.39 -5.59 -10.05
C THR A 128 17.67 -6.79 -10.96
N ARG A 129 16.64 -7.29 -11.63
CA ARG A 129 16.71 -8.45 -12.53
C ARG A 129 16.03 -8.09 -13.86
N ASN A 130 15.30 -9.04 -14.45
CA ASN A 130 14.50 -8.82 -15.65
C ASN A 130 13.01 -8.94 -15.34
N LEU A 131 12.18 -8.39 -16.23
CA LEU A 131 10.73 -8.35 -16.05
C LEU A 131 10.10 -9.76 -15.96
N GLY A 132 10.59 -10.73 -16.73
CA GLY A 132 10.07 -12.10 -16.70
C GLY A 132 10.27 -12.77 -15.33
N PHE A 133 11.44 -12.60 -14.74
CA PHE A 133 11.75 -13.04 -13.39
C PHE A 133 10.87 -12.31 -12.37
N ALA A 134 10.74 -10.99 -12.47
CA ALA A 134 9.94 -10.19 -11.55
C ALA A 134 8.45 -10.61 -11.58
N LEU A 135 7.90 -10.94 -12.75
CA LEU A 135 6.55 -11.46 -12.89
C LEU A 135 6.38 -12.84 -12.23
N ALA A 136 7.34 -13.74 -12.42
CA ALA A 136 7.34 -15.05 -11.75
C ALA A 136 7.44 -14.89 -10.22
N TRP A 137 8.32 -13.98 -9.76
CA TRP A 137 8.47 -13.64 -8.35
C TRP A 137 7.14 -13.20 -7.75
N VAL A 138 6.50 -12.17 -8.30
CA VAL A 138 5.23 -11.64 -7.77
C VAL A 138 4.10 -12.68 -7.85
N ARG A 139 4.01 -13.43 -8.95
CA ARG A 139 3.02 -14.51 -9.11
C ARG A 139 3.07 -15.50 -7.94
N ASP A 140 4.27 -15.95 -7.58
CA ASP A 140 4.48 -16.95 -6.54
C ASP A 140 4.11 -16.39 -5.15
N ARG A 141 4.45 -15.13 -4.86
CA ARG A 141 4.13 -14.47 -3.58
C ARG A 141 2.63 -14.17 -3.43
N LEU A 142 1.94 -13.86 -4.53
CA LEU A 142 0.50 -13.64 -4.53
C LEU A 142 -0.32 -14.95 -4.56
N GLY A 143 0.31 -16.08 -4.88
CA GLY A 143 -0.37 -17.35 -5.08
C GLY A 143 -1.31 -17.31 -6.29
N HIS A 144 -0.86 -16.69 -7.39
CA HIS A 144 -1.59 -16.69 -8.65
C HIS A 144 -1.36 -17.99 -9.41
N ALA A 145 -2.42 -18.56 -9.98
CA ALA A 145 -2.34 -19.82 -10.70
C ALA A 145 -1.68 -19.67 -12.09
N SER A 146 -1.77 -18.47 -12.67
CA SER A 146 -1.20 -18.13 -13.97
C SER A 146 -0.43 -16.80 -13.89
N ILE A 147 0.59 -16.68 -14.72
CA ILE A 147 1.33 -15.41 -14.87
C ILE A 147 0.46 -14.33 -15.49
N ALA A 148 -0.56 -14.70 -16.29
CA ALA A 148 -1.48 -13.76 -16.94
C ALA A 148 -2.20 -12.85 -15.91
N THR A 149 -2.59 -13.39 -14.75
CA THR A 149 -3.17 -12.58 -13.66
C THR A 149 -2.18 -11.59 -13.04
N THR A 150 -0.88 -11.81 -13.20
CA THR A 150 0.18 -10.92 -12.72
C THR A 150 0.59 -9.91 -13.79
N THR A 151 0.40 -10.22 -15.08
CA THR A 151 0.62 -9.30 -16.21
C THR A 151 -0.24 -8.04 -16.09
N VAL A 152 -1.38 -8.13 -15.39
CA VAL A 152 -2.19 -6.96 -15.01
C VAL A 152 -1.37 -5.92 -14.25
N TYR A 153 -0.23 -6.21 -13.64
CA TYR A 153 0.61 -5.20 -12.98
C TYR A 153 1.65 -4.53 -13.89
N VAL A 154 1.87 -5.04 -15.11
CA VAL A 154 2.90 -4.50 -16.02
C VAL A 154 2.58 -3.08 -16.43
N HIS A 155 1.32 -2.75 -16.73
CA HIS A 155 0.92 -1.37 -17.06
C HIS A 155 1.19 -0.38 -15.91
N CYS A 156 1.31 -0.87 -14.67
CA CYS A 156 1.68 -0.02 -13.54
C CYS A 156 3.17 0.31 -13.51
N LEU A 157 4.03 -0.51 -14.13
CA LEU A 157 5.45 -0.19 -14.28
C LEU A 157 5.65 0.99 -15.21
N ASP A 158 4.90 1.05 -16.31
CA ASP A 158 4.95 2.17 -17.25
C ASP A 158 4.61 3.47 -16.52
N MET A 159 3.52 3.49 -15.74
CA MET A 159 3.14 4.65 -14.92
C MET A 159 4.18 5.03 -13.85
N LEU A 160 4.87 4.07 -13.24
CA LEU A 160 5.92 4.34 -12.25
C LEU A 160 7.22 4.84 -12.92
N GLY A 161 7.55 4.30 -14.09
CA GLY A 161 8.66 4.77 -14.92
C GLY A 161 8.44 6.19 -15.42
N GLU A 162 7.23 6.52 -15.86
CA GLU A 162 6.83 7.88 -16.22
C GLU A 162 7.00 8.85 -15.04
N GLN A 163 6.68 8.45 -13.80
CA GLN A 163 6.90 9.31 -12.63
C GLN A 163 8.38 9.59 -12.36
N LEU A 164 9.24 8.62 -12.63
CA LEU A 164 10.69 8.81 -12.55
C LEU A 164 11.17 9.76 -13.66
N LEU A 165 10.70 9.58 -14.90
CA LEU A 165 11.00 10.51 -16.00
C LEU A 165 10.53 11.93 -15.69
N ILE A 166 9.33 12.10 -15.14
CA ILE A 166 8.82 13.40 -14.69
C ILE A 166 9.71 13.99 -13.57
N GLN A 167 10.25 13.16 -12.68
CA GLN A 167 11.17 13.65 -11.66
C GLN A 167 12.49 14.10 -12.30
N ASP A 168 13.05 13.31 -13.21
CA ASP A 168 14.30 13.62 -13.91
C ASP A 168 14.17 14.90 -14.75
N GLU A 169 13.07 15.06 -15.49
CA GLU A 169 12.76 16.29 -16.23
C GLU A 169 12.71 17.51 -15.31
N ARG A 170 12.07 17.39 -14.14
CA ARG A 170 12.03 18.47 -13.15
C ARG A 170 13.41 18.81 -12.59
N GLU A 171 14.28 17.82 -12.42
CA GLU A 171 15.66 18.04 -11.98
C GLU A 171 16.47 18.74 -13.09
N ILE A 172 16.31 18.33 -14.36
CA ILE A 172 16.95 18.97 -15.52
C ILE A 172 16.46 20.42 -15.68
N ASP A 173 15.16 20.66 -15.62
CA ASP A 173 14.58 22.00 -15.72
C ASP A 173 15.10 22.91 -14.60
N ALA A 174 15.23 22.38 -13.37
CA ALA A 174 15.80 23.13 -12.27
C ALA A 174 17.27 23.53 -12.51
N LEU A 175 18.07 22.64 -13.13
CA LEU A 175 19.45 22.95 -13.51
C LEU A 175 19.51 24.02 -14.62
N LEU A 176 18.69 23.88 -15.65
CA LEU A 176 18.62 24.85 -16.77
C LEU A 176 18.16 26.24 -16.31
N ILE A 177 17.19 26.30 -15.39
CA ILE A 177 16.72 27.56 -14.80
C ILE A 177 17.84 28.19 -13.93
N ALA A 178 18.61 27.38 -13.20
CA ALA A 178 19.73 27.86 -12.40
C ALA A 178 20.84 28.47 -13.28
N GLU A 179 21.22 27.82 -14.39
CA GLU A 179 22.20 28.36 -15.35
C GLU A 179 21.75 29.70 -15.95
N LYS A 180 20.48 29.80 -16.38
CA LYS A 180 19.93 31.05 -16.92
C LYS A 180 19.92 32.18 -15.89
N SER A 181 19.70 31.84 -14.62
CA SER A 181 19.78 32.79 -13.51
C SER A 181 21.20 33.25 -13.21
N ASP A 182 22.21 32.42 -13.51
CA ASP A 182 23.63 32.76 -13.37
C ASP A 182 24.16 33.54 -14.59
N GLU A 183 23.66 33.30 -15.81
CA GLU A 183 23.96 34.14 -16.99
C GLU A 183 23.39 35.56 -16.83
N THR A 184 22.16 35.68 -16.34
CA THR A 184 21.52 36.98 -16.07
C THR A 184 22.19 37.73 -14.92
N LYS A 185 22.79 37.02 -13.96
CA LYS A 185 23.66 37.61 -12.91
C LYS A 185 25.09 37.87 -13.40
N GLY A 186 25.59 37.12 -14.39
CA GLY A 186 26.90 37.30 -15.02
C GLY A 186 27.01 38.59 -15.83
N LEU A 187 25.88 39.14 -16.30
CA LEU A 187 25.79 40.51 -16.82
C LEU A 187 25.81 41.60 -15.74
N HIS A 188 25.62 41.25 -14.45
CA HIS A 188 25.60 42.20 -13.34
C HIS A 188 26.67 42.01 -12.25
N ALA A 189 27.49 40.96 -12.29
CA ALA A 189 28.48 40.72 -11.23
C ALA A 189 29.81 40.14 -11.76
N ARG A 190 30.65 41.02 -12.31
CA ARG A 190 32.09 40.94 -12.03
C ARG A 190 32.30 41.31 -10.56
N SER A 191 32.18 40.34 -9.64
CA SER A 191 32.99 40.25 -8.40
C SER A 191 32.46 39.15 -7.47
N GLY A 192 33.39 38.32 -6.97
CA GLY A 192 33.22 37.61 -5.69
C GLY A 192 32.66 36.19 -5.78
N ALA A 193 33.56 35.21 -5.89
CA ALA A 193 33.27 33.77 -5.80
C ALA A 193 32.75 33.33 -4.42
N ARG A 194 31.82 32.35 -4.39
CA ARG A 194 31.80 31.32 -3.34
C ARG A 194 31.01 30.07 -3.75
N VAL A 195 31.70 28.95 -3.85
CA VAL A 195 31.14 27.60 -3.98
C VAL A 195 30.44 27.21 -2.67
N ARG A 196 29.21 26.70 -2.74
CA ARG A 196 28.56 25.98 -1.62
C ARG A 196 27.99 24.64 -2.10
N SER A 197 28.50 23.59 -1.47
CA SER A 197 28.05 22.20 -1.59
C SER A 197 26.63 22.00 -1.08
N TYR A 198 25.78 21.30 -1.84
CA TYR A 198 24.42 20.96 -1.41
C TYR A 198 24.33 19.50 -0.95
N ARG A 199 23.73 19.31 0.23
CA ARG A 199 23.61 18.03 0.96
C ARG A 199 22.25 17.42 0.64
N ARG A 200 22.23 16.15 0.18
CA ARG A 200 21.01 15.38 -0.14
C ARG A 200 20.15 15.14 1.10
N SER A 201 18.86 15.43 1.01
CA SER A 201 17.83 14.98 1.94
C SER A 201 16.75 14.18 1.19
N HIS A 202 16.56 12.92 1.57
CA HIS A 202 15.55 12.03 1.01
C HIS A 202 14.13 12.45 1.42
N GLY A 203 13.29 12.75 0.43
CA GLY A 203 11.85 13.00 0.60
C GLY A 203 11.02 11.73 0.42
N SER A 204 10.07 11.52 1.33
CA SER A 204 9.13 10.41 1.41
C SER A 204 8.06 10.46 0.31
N LEU A 205 7.86 9.35 -0.42
CA LEU A 205 6.76 9.18 -1.38
C LEU A 205 5.43 8.94 -0.67
N CYS A 206 4.43 9.76 -0.97
CA CYS A 206 3.02 9.44 -0.76
C CYS A 206 2.28 9.72 -2.08
N CYS A 207 1.86 8.66 -2.77
CA CYS A 207 1.08 8.77 -4.00
C CYS A 207 -0.39 8.50 -3.67
N MET A 208 -1.25 9.52 -3.77
CA MET A 208 -2.53 9.51 -4.49
C MET A 208 -3.51 10.56 -3.94
N GLY A 209 -4.10 11.32 -4.87
CA GLY A 209 -5.21 12.22 -4.62
C GLY A 209 -5.45 13.15 -5.82
N LYS A 210 -6.13 12.67 -6.87
CA LYS A 210 -6.76 13.57 -7.85
C LYS A 210 -8.26 13.36 -7.82
N ASN A 211 -8.94 14.23 -7.07
CA ASN A 211 -10.35 14.55 -7.22
C ASN A 211 -10.55 15.26 -8.56
N ARG A 212 -11.46 14.77 -9.40
CA ARG A 212 -12.00 15.54 -10.52
C ARG A 212 -13.26 16.27 -10.06
N SER A 213 -13.15 17.58 -9.95
CA SER A 213 -14.26 18.51 -9.74
C SER A 213 -14.77 19.05 -11.08
N GLY A 214 -16.10 19.09 -11.24
CA GLY A 214 -16.82 20.22 -11.85
C GLY A 214 -16.88 20.30 -13.38
N LEU A 215 -18.01 19.88 -13.95
CA LEU A 215 -18.56 20.46 -15.18
C LEU A 215 -19.94 21.06 -14.85
N PRO A 216 -20.28 22.28 -15.29
CA PRO A 216 -21.57 22.90 -15.01
C PRO A 216 -22.64 22.39 -15.98
N SER A 217 -23.77 21.94 -15.44
CA SER A 217 -25.00 21.66 -16.20
C SER A 217 -25.79 22.96 -16.35
N LEU A 218 -25.93 23.42 -17.60
CA LEU A 218 -26.92 24.43 -17.96
C LEU A 218 -28.32 23.83 -17.86
N ALA A 219 -29.18 24.53 -17.13
CA ALA A 219 -30.61 24.28 -17.07
C ALA A 219 -31.29 24.81 -18.35
N THR A 220 -32.07 23.97 -19.01
CA THR A 220 -33.19 24.41 -19.84
C THR A 220 -34.46 23.69 -19.38
N SER A 221 -35.40 24.52 -18.94
CA SER A 221 -36.78 24.19 -18.60
C SER A 221 -37.52 23.63 -19.82
N ARG A 222 -38.32 22.57 -19.61
CA ARG A 222 -39.72 22.51 -20.08
C ARG A 222 -40.46 21.32 -19.48
N ASP A 223 -41.58 21.67 -18.84
CA ASP A 223 -42.76 20.86 -18.55
C ASP A 223 -43.09 19.81 -19.63
N ASN A 224 -43.55 18.62 -19.23
CA ASN A 224 -45.00 18.35 -19.23
C ASN A 224 -45.39 17.02 -18.55
N ARG A 225 -46.57 17.05 -17.96
CA ARG A 225 -47.34 16.01 -17.28
C ARG A 225 -47.66 14.82 -18.22
N ASN A 226 -47.66 13.59 -17.69
CA ASN A 226 -48.87 12.74 -17.70
C ASN A 226 -48.73 11.41 -16.93
N THR A 227 -49.59 11.27 -15.92
CA THR A 227 -50.47 10.11 -15.61
C THR A 227 -49.97 8.66 -15.74
N ARG A 228 -50.00 7.97 -14.58
CA ARG A 228 -50.32 6.53 -14.30
C ARG A 228 -51.47 5.94 -15.16
N PRO A 229 -51.84 4.61 -15.10
CA PRO A 229 -51.44 3.56 -14.14
C PRO A 229 -51.20 2.12 -14.69
N ALA A 230 -50.72 1.26 -13.77
CA ALA A 230 -51.07 -0.15 -13.51
C ALA A 230 -51.24 -1.20 -14.64
N ARG A 231 -50.45 -2.27 -14.53
CA ARG A 231 -50.94 -3.62 -14.23
C ARG A 231 -49.87 -4.42 -13.50
#